data_AF-A0A2I2GL10-F1
#
_entry.id   AF-A0A2I2GL10-F1
#
_cell.length_a   1.000
_cell.length_b   1.000
_cell.length_c   1.000
_cell.angle_alpha   90.00
_cell.angle_beta   90.00
_cell.angle_gamma   90.00
#
_symmetry.space_group_name_H-M   'P 1'
#
loop_
_entity.id
_entity.type
_entity.pdbx_description
1 polymer ?
#
loop_
_entity_poly.entity_id
_entity_poly.type
_entity_poly.pdbx_seq_one_letter_code
_entity_poly.pdbx_strand_id
1 'polypeptide(L)'
;MSSNSTASPGHWITGSYTGDSDGVRIAIATFVAVAWYNVIELINLIFLTFKRYQGPYFWSMLVSAIGVLPYSVGYLMKFFALTTATWLPITLLTVGWWMMVTGQSFVLYSRLHLVLRDLRLLRVVRTMIILNVFFLHVPTTVLTYMANFNTSPTTVRGYDIMEKVQLTGFCVQEVILSGLYMWETNRMLQLNPDRATQKTILQLFAVNLVCILMDIALMIIEFRNFYIYQTTLKATIYSIKLKLEIAVLGKLVFMAHQHVWRSPFAAGTGRTPSFVDAARVASDLHHPTPSPKSGPAQLDDLHVDVR
;
A
#
# COMPACT_ATOMS: atom_id res chain seq x y z
N MET A 1 15.71 26.99 -40.99
CA MET A 1 15.66 25.61 -41.55
C MET A 1 15.16 24.68 -40.46
N SER A 2 13.90 24.29 -40.55
CA SER A 2 13.23 23.39 -39.60
C SER A 2 13.75 21.97 -39.81
N SER A 3 14.73 21.56 -39.00
CA SER A 3 15.07 20.15 -38.88
C SER A 3 13.96 19.46 -38.09
N ASN A 4 13.07 18.76 -38.81
CA ASN A 4 12.24 17.70 -38.26
C ASN A 4 13.15 16.69 -37.54
N SER A 5 13.42 16.89 -36.26
CA SER A 5 14.06 15.90 -35.40
C SER A 5 13.01 14.84 -35.05
N THR A 6 12.71 13.99 -36.02
CA THR A 6 12.07 12.70 -35.79
C THR A 6 12.77 12.02 -34.62
N ALA A 7 11.97 11.67 -33.61
CA ALA A 7 12.36 11.02 -32.36
C ALA A 7 13.37 9.89 -32.59
N SER A 8 14.65 10.17 -32.33
CA SER A 8 15.65 9.12 -32.14
C SER A 8 15.34 8.42 -30.81
N PRO A 9 15.34 7.08 -30.74
CA PRO A 9 15.35 6.36 -29.47
C PRO A 9 16.51 6.89 -28.63
N GLY A 10 16.23 7.45 -27.45
CA GLY A 10 17.22 7.97 -26.52
C GLY A 10 17.33 9.50 -26.39
N HIS A 11 16.55 10.29 -27.13
CA HIS A 11 16.42 11.72 -26.83
C HIS A 11 15.87 11.86 -25.38
N TRP A 12 16.48 12.71 -24.54
CA TRP A 12 16.18 12.93 -23.10
C TRP A 12 16.71 11.91 -22.09
N ILE A 13 17.29 10.79 -22.55
CA ILE A 13 17.96 9.83 -21.65
C ILE A 13 19.27 10.41 -21.11
N THR A 14 19.98 11.17 -21.94
CA THR A 14 21.24 11.84 -21.62
C THR A 14 21.07 13.36 -21.61
N GLY A 15 21.71 14.04 -20.67
CA GLY A 15 21.75 15.50 -20.60
C GLY A 15 20.45 16.17 -20.14
N SER A 16 20.42 17.50 -20.33
CA SER A 16 19.30 18.39 -20.01
C SER A 16 18.34 18.55 -21.19
N TYR A 17 17.20 19.18 -20.95
CA TYR A 17 16.24 19.47 -22.00
C TYR A 17 16.72 20.56 -22.96
N THR A 18 17.07 20.15 -24.17
CA THR A 18 17.45 20.97 -25.32
C THR A 18 16.29 21.41 -26.22
N GLY A 19 15.03 21.08 -25.88
CA GLY A 19 13.88 21.53 -26.66
C GLY A 19 13.50 23.00 -26.39
N ASP A 20 12.95 23.65 -27.41
CA ASP A 20 12.48 25.05 -27.37
C ASP A 20 11.03 25.20 -26.86
N SER A 21 10.39 24.11 -26.38
CA SER A 21 9.01 24.19 -25.90
C SER A 21 8.96 24.59 -24.42
N ASP A 22 8.59 25.83 -24.15
CA ASP A 22 8.29 26.31 -22.80
C ASP A 22 7.19 25.50 -22.12
N GLY A 23 6.23 24.98 -22.91
CA GLY A 23 5.15 24.13 -22.39
C GLY A 23 5.66 22.85 -21.72
N VAL A 24 6.69 22.21 -22.28
CA VAL A 24 7.29 20.99 -21.68
C VAL A 24 8.01 21.32 -20.39
N ARG A 25 8.74 22.45 -20.34
CA ARG A 25 9.44 22.92 -19.14
C ARG A 25 8.45 23.24 -18.00
N ILE A 26 7.39 23.98 -18.32
CA ILE A 26 6.34 24.31 -17.36
C ILE A 26 5.66 23.04 -16.85
N ALA A 27 5.28 22.12 -17.75
CA ALA A 27 4.64 20.87 -17.37
C ALA A 27 5.51 20.07 -16.37
N ILE A 28 6.82 19.96 -16.62
CA ILE A 28 7.73 19.22 -15.74
C ILE A 28 7.88 19.91 -14.38
N ALA A 29 8.04 21.24 -14.36
CA ALA A 29 8.07 21.99 -13.12
C ALA A 29 6.77 21.78 -12.31
N THR A 30 5.61 21.80 -12.97
CA THR A 30 4.31 21.52 -12.34
C THR A 30 4.24 20.09 -11.80
N PHE A 31 4.64 19.07 -12.57
CA PHE A 31 4.64 17.69 -12.11
C PHE A 31 5.56 17.47 -10.91
N VAL A 32 6.74 18.09 -10.88
CA VAL A 32 7.65 18.03 -9.73
C VAL A 32 7.01 18.70 -8.51
N ALA A 33 6.39 19.87 -8.67
CA ALA A 33 5.70 20.55 -7.58
C ALA A 33 4.54 19.71 -7.02
N VAL A 34 3.74 19.09 -7.89
CA VAL A 34 2.66 18.18 -7.51
C VAL A 34 3.20 16.94 -6.79
N ALA A 35 4.32 16.36 -7.28
CA ALA A 35 4.96 15.22 -6.63
C ALA A 35 5.42 15.58 -5.21
N TRP A 36 6.03 16.75 -5.02
CA TRP A 36 6.45 17.22 -3.69
C TRP A 36 5.27 17.43 -2.75
N TYR A 37 4.22 18.11 -3.21
CA TYR A 37 2.99 18.27 -2.44
C TYR A 37 2.44 16.91 -2.00
N ASN A 38 2.30 15.98 -2.95
CA ASN A 38 1.78 14.64 -2.69
C ASN A 38 2.63 13.88 -1.66
N VAL A 39 3.96 14.00 -1.72
CA VAL A 39 4.88 13.31 -0.81
C VAL A 39 4.86 13.92 0.58
N ILE A 40 4.83 15.24 0.70
CA ILE A 40 4.72 15.91 2.00
C ILE A 40 3.41 15.54 2.68
N GLU A 41 2.29 15.61 1.95
CA GLU A 41 0.99 15.15 2.42
C GLU A 41 1.05 13.68 2.84
N LEU A 42 1.66 12.82 2.03
CA LEU A 42 1.81 11.41 2.31
C LEU A 42 2.64 11.15 3.58
N ILE A 43 3.77 11.84 3.77
CA ILE A 43 4.59 11.72 4.98
C ILE A 43 3.76 12.10 6.21
N ASN A 44 3.01 13.20 6.15
CA ASN A 44 2.09 13.59 7.22
C ASN A 44 1.03 12.51 7.47
N LEU A 45 0.41 11.96 6.43
CA LEU A 45 -0.57 10.87 6.54
C LEU A 45 0.03 9.61 7.17
N ILE A 46 1.29 9.27 6.85
CA ILE A 46 2.01 8.15 7.48
C ILE A 46 2.11 8.40 8.99
N PHE A 47 2.64 9.55 9.42
CA PHE A 47 2.77 9.84 10.85
C PHE A 47 1.44 9.92 11.59
N LEU A 48 0.38 10.42 10.94
CA LEU A 48 -0.97 10.47 11.52
C LEU A 48 -1.64 9.09 11.62
N THR A 49 -1.32 8.17 10.71
CA THR A 49 -1.93 6.83 10.67
C THR A 49 -1.31 5.88 11.69
N PHE A 50 0.01 5.89 11.85
CA PHE A 50 0.71 4.93 12.71
C PHE A 50 0.85 5.43 14.14
N LYS A 51 0.29 4.69 15.10
CA LYS A 51 0.50 4.96 16.53
C LYS A 51 1.85 4.45 17.06
N ARG A 52 2.52 3.54 16.34
CA ARG A 52 3.81 2.94 16.76
C ARG A 52 4.77 2.84 15.57
N TYR A 53 5.92 3.52 15.68
CA TYR A 53 6.90 3.70 14.59
C TYR A 53 7.99 2.59 14.53
N GLN A 54 7.68 1.36 14.91
CA GLN A 54 8.68 0.29 15.05
C GLN A 54 8.52 -0.88 14.08
N GLY A 55 7.42 -0.93 13.31
CA GLY A 55 7.18 -2.04 12.38
C GLY A 55 7.94 -1.90 11.05
N PRO A 56 8.37 -3.01 10.42
CA PRO A 56 8.99 -2.98 9.09
C PRO A 56 8.07 -2.37 8.03
N TYR A 57 6.74 -2.48 8.23
CA TYR A 57 5.74 -1.85 7.39
C TYR A 57 5.78 -0.31 7.45
N PHE A 58 5.94 0.27 8.65
CA PHE A 58 6.09 1.73 8.81
C PHE A 58 7.38 2.22 8.13
N TRP A 59 8.51 1.56 8.40
CA TRP A 59 9.80 1.96 7.84
C TRP A 59 9.85 1.82 6.33
N SER A 60 9.32 0.73 5.76
CA SER A 60 9.26 0.56 4.30
C SER A 60 8.39 1.61 3.62
N MET A 61 7.24 1.95 4.22
CA MET A 61 6.36 3.00 3.71
C MET A 61 7.00 4.39 3.79
N LEU A 62 7.65 4.71 4.91
CA LEU A 62 8.35 5.99 5.10
C LEU A 62 9.55 6.12 4.16
N VAL A 63 10.39 5.09 4.05
CA VAL A 63 11.54 5.07 3.13
C VAL A 63 11.08 5.24 1.70
N SER A 64 10.00 4.55 1.30
CA SER A 64 9.44 4.69 -0.03
C SER A 64 8.93 6.10 -0.31
N ALA A 65 8.26 6.75 0.66
CA ALA A 65 7.75 8.10 0.52
C ALA A 65 8.90 9.12 0.43
N ILE A 66 9.88 9.02 1.33
CA ILE A 66 11.05 9.90 1.34
C ILE A 66 11.84 9.75 0.03
N GLY A 67 11.96 8.55 -0.53
CA GLY A 67 12.66 8.29 -1.79
C GLY A 67 12.15 9.10 -2.99
N VAL A 68 10.87 9.49 -2.99
CA VAL A 68 10.29 10.32 -4.05
C VAL A 68 10.89 11.73 -4.06
N LEU A 69 11.34 12.26 -2.92
CA LEU A 69 11.95 13.60 -2.82
C LEU A 69 13.29 13.69 -3.59
N PRO A 70 14.35 12.92 -3.25
CA PRO A 70 15.61 12.98 -4.00
C PRO A 70 15.44 12.53 -5.45
N TYR A 71 14.50 11.62 -5.74
CA TYR A 71 14.15 11.28 -7.13
C TYR A 71 13.67 12.51 -7.91
N SER A 72 12.70 13.24 -7.35
CA SER A 72 12.13 14.44 -7.97
C SER A 72 13.14 15.59 -8.07
N VAL A 73 13.96 15.80 -7.03
CA VAL A 73 15.06 16.79 -7.02
C VAL A 73 16.08 16.47 -8.10
N GLY A 74 16.58 15.23 -8.14
CA GLY A 74 17.57 14.80 -9.10
C GLY A 74 17.06 14.93 -10.54
N TYR A 75 15.78 14.61 -10.76
CA TYR A 75 15.14 14.80 -12.07
C TYR A 75 15.09 16.28 -12.47
N LEU A 76 14.66 17.17 -11.57
CA LEU A 76 14.61 18.60 -11.80
C LEU A 76 16.00 19.17 -12.12
N MET A 77 17.00 18.81 -11.32
CA MET A 77 18.39 19.26 -11.51
C MET A 77 18.97 18.77 -12.83
N LYS A 78 18.72 17.52 -13.22
CA LYS A 78 19.14 16.97 -14.52
C LYS A 78 18.45 17.71 -15.66
N PHE A 79 17.13 17.86 -15.58
CA PHE A 79 16.32 18.38 -16.68
C PHE A 79 16.60 19.86 -16.96
N PHE A 80 16.74 20.68 -15.92
CA PHE A 80 16.99 22.12 -16.03
C PHE A 80 18.48 22.52 -16.03
N ALA A 81 19.40 21.54 -16.04
CA ALA A 81 20.84 21.79 -15.96
C ALA A 81 21.24 22.72 -14.79
N LEU A 82 20.62 22.54 -13.61
CA LEU A 82 20.82 23.43 -12.46
C LEU A 82 22.23 23.33 -11.85
N THR A 83 23.03 22.35 -12.26
CA THR A 83 24.40 22.15 -11.81
C THR A 83 25.30 21.67 -12.93
N THR A 84 26.57 22.09 -12.90
CA THR A 84 27.64 21.58 -13.77
C THR A 84 28.14 20.21 -13.31
N ALA A 85 27.89 19.83 -12.06
CA ALA A 85 28.30 18.56 -11.49
C ALA A 85 27.31 17.44 -11.88
N THR A 86 27.53 16.80 -13.04
CA THR A 86 26.63 15.77 -13.61
C THR A 86 26.38 14.58 -12.67
N TRP A 87 27.33 14.26 -11.77
CA TRP A 87 27.19 13.15 -10.82
C TRP A 87 26.08 13.40 -9.79
N LEU A 88 25.89 14.65 -9.35
CA LEU A 88 24.95 14.99 -8.28
C LEU A 88 23.48 14.65 -8.61
N PRO A 89 22.91 15.11 -9.75
CA PRO A 89 21.53 14.78 -10.09
C PRO A 89 21.34 13.28 -10.36
N ILE A 90 22.35 12.60 -10.93
CA ILE A 90 22.30 11.16 -11.20
C ILE A 90 22.28 10.37 -9.90
N THR A 91 23.12 10.75 -8.92
CA THR A 91 23.15 10.11 -7.60
C THR A 91 21.82 10.31 -6.87
N LEU A 92 21.27 11.52 -6.86
CA LEU A 92 19.97 11.79 -6.23
C LEU A 92 18.84 11.00 -6.88
N LEU A 93 18.80 10.95 -8.22
CA LEU A 93 17.86 10.11 -8.98
C LEU A 93 17.99 8.63 -8.59
N THR A 94 19.22 8.12 -8.57
CA THR A 94 19.49 6.71 -8.29
C THR A 94 19.08 6.34 -6.87
N VAL A 95 19.51 7.11 -5.87
CA VAL A 95 19.19 6.86 -4.46
C VAL A 95 17.69 6.95 -4.23
N GLY A 96 17.04 7.98 -4.77
CA GLY A 96 15.59 8.14 -4.64
C GLY A 96 14.81 7.01 -5.30
N TRP A 97 15.23 6.60 -6.49
CA TRP A 97 14.64 5.48 -7.21
C TRP A 97 14.79 4.16 -6.45
N TRP A 98 15.97 3.86 -5.89
CA TRP A 98 16.18 2.67 -5.06
C TRP A 98 15.26 2.66 -3.84
N MET A 99 15.23 3.76 -3.08
CA MET A 99 14.37 3.89 -1.90
C MET A 99 12.89 3.74 -2.26
N MET A 100 12.44 4.34 -3.35
CA MET A 100 11.06 4.30 -3.81
C MET A 100 10.64 2.88 -4.23
N VAL A 101 11.36 2.26 -5.17
CA VAL A 101 10.95 0.96 -5.73
C VAL A 101 11.16 -0.19 -4.74
N THR A 102 12.30 -0.21 -4.05
CA THR A 102 12.56 -1.23 -3.03
C THR A 102 11.63 -1.03 -1.82
N GLY A 103 11.41 0.21 -1.39
CA GLY A 103 10.49 0.52 -0.30
C GLY A 103 9.08 -0.03 -0.55
N GLN A 104 8.52 0.22 -1.74
CA GLN A 104 7.20 -0.32 -2.15
C GLN A 104 7.14 -1.85 -2.13
N SER A 105 8.19 -2.48 -2.63
CA SER A 105 8.30 -3.93 -2.63
C SER A 105 8.19 -4.49 -1.21
N PHE A 106 8.86 -3.83 -0.26
CA PHE A 106 8.79 -4.20 1.16
C PHE A 106 7.46 -3.83 1.82
N VAL A 107 6.78 -2.77 1.37
CA VAL A 107 5.42 -2.42 1.82
C VAL A 107 4.47 -3.56 1.46
N LEU A 108 4.43 -3.98 0.19
CA LEU A 108 3.60 -5.09 -0.28
C LEU A 108 3.95 -6.41 0.43
N TYR A 109 5.25 -6.71 0.57
CA TYR A 109 5.71 -7.87 1.33
C TYR A 109 5.25 -7.85 2.79
N SER A 110 5.34 -6.70 3.44
CA SER A 110 4.94 -6.53 4.84
C SER A 110 3.44 -6.72 5.03
N ARG A 111 2.61 -6.32 4.06
CA ARG A 111 1.17 -6.67 4.07
C ARG A 111 0.96 -8.16 3.91
N LEU A 112 1.64 -8.77 2.94
CA LEU A 112 1.54 -10.19 2.66
C LEU A 112 1.92 -10.99 3.91
N HIS A 113 2.94 -10.56 4.65
CA HIS A 113 3.35 -11.16 5.92
C HIS A 113 2.24 -11.14 6.99
N LEU A 114 1.37 -10.12 6.99
CA LEU A 114 0.26 -10.02 7.94
C LEU A 114 -0.90 -10.96 7.61
N VAL A 115 -1.06 -11.34 6.34
CA VAL A 115 -2.19 -12.16 5.86
C VAL A 115 -1.79 -13.61 5.65
N LEU A 116 -0.59 -13.86 5.13
CA LEU A 116 -0.12 -15.18 4.74
C LEU A 116 0.42 -15.96 5.94
N ARG A 117 -0.10 -17.16 6.17
CA ARG A 117 0.36 -18.05 7.24
C ARG A 117 1.59 -18.88 6.85
N ASP A 118 1.81 -19.10 5.56
CA ASP A 118 2.92 -19.92 5.07
C ASP A 118 4.24 -19.13 5.00
N LEU A 119 5.14 -19.45 5.94
CA LEU A 119 6.48 -18.84 6.03
C LEU A 119 7.42 -19.23 4.89
N ARG A 120 7.17 -20.35 4.18
CA ARG A 120 8.01 -20.78 3.04
C ARG A 120 7.80 -19.86 1.85
N LEU A 121 6.54 -19.63 1.48
CA LEU A 121 6.17 -18.70 0.41
C LEU A 121 6.69 -17.30 0.71
N LEU A 122 6.55 -16.84 1.94
CA LEU A 122 7.06 -15.54 2.35
C LEU A 122 8.59 -15.44 2.18
N ARG A 123 9.34 -16.50 2.52
CA ARG A 123 10.79 -16.54 2.31
C ARG A 123 11.15 -16.49 0.83
N VAL A 124 10.44 -17.22 -0.02
CA VAL A 124 10.65 -17.20 -1.49
C VAL A 124 10.42 -15.79 -2.05
N VAL A 125 9.32 -15.14 -1.66
CA VAL A 125 9.01 -13.78 -2.08
C VAL A 125 10.08 -12.79 -1.62
N ARG A 126 10.55 -12.89 -0.37
CA ARG A 126 11.64 -12.05 0.12
C ARG A 126 12.93 -12.27 -0.69
N THR A 127 13.25 -13.51 -1.01
CA THR A 127 14.42 -13.84 -1.85
C THR A 127 14.27 -13.23 -3.24
N MET A 128 13.08 -13.30 -3.86
CA MET A 128 12.81 -12.65 -5.15
C MET A 128 13.07 -11.14 -5.10
N ILE A 129 12.59 -10.44 -4.06
CA ILE A 129 12.83 -8.99 -3.88
C ILE A 129 14.33 -8.70 -3.81
N ILE A 130 15.08 -9.49 -3.02
CA ILE A 130 16.53 -9.33 -2.86
C ILE A 130 17.26 -9.58 -4.18
N LEU A 131 16.91 -10.64 -4.91
CA LEU A 131 17.53 -10.95 -6.21
C LEU A 131 17.27 -9.83 -7.23
N ASN A 132 16.08 -9.23 -7.25
CA ASN A 132 15.78 -8.11 -8.13
C ASN A 132 16.63 -6.87 -7.84
N VAL A 133 17.11 -6.67 -6.61
CA VAL A 133 18.10 -5.62 -6.34
C VAL A 133 19.41 -5.89 -7.11
N PHE A 134 19.90 -7.12 -7.10
CA PHE A 134 21.14 -7.46 -7.78
C PHE A 134 21.00 -7.52 -9.31
N PHE A 135 19.88 -8.03 -9.82
CA PHE A 135 19.68 -8.22 -11.26
C PHE A 135 19.08 -7.00 -11.96
N LEU A 136 18.28 -6.18 -11.27
CA LEU A 136 17.60 -5.04 -11.88
C LEU A 136 18.19 -3.72 -11.38
N HIS A 137 18.34 -3.52 -10.08
CA HIS A 137 18.86 -2.24 -9.56
C HIS A 137 20.32 -1.98 -9.94
N VAL A 138 21.22 -2.94 -9.68
CA VAL A 138 22.66 -2.73 -9.91
C VAL A 138 22.99 -2.47 -11.39
N PRO A 139 22.56 -3.30 -12.37
CA PRO A 139 22.95 -3.09 -13.76
C PRO A 139 22.33 -1.81 -14.34
N THR A 140 21.10 -1.46 -13.96
CA THR A 140 20.50 -0.17 -14.35
C THR A 140 21.33 1.00 -13.81
N THR A 141 21.74 0.96 -12.54
CA THR A 141 22.58 2.02 -11.97
C THR A 141 23.87 2.18 -12.77
N VAL A 142 24.60 1.09 -13.03
CA VAL A 142 25.84 1.12 -13.82
C VAL A 142 25.59 1.73 -15.20
N LEU A 143 24.55 1.26 -15.91
CA LEU A 143 24.20 1.78 -17.23
C LEU A 143 23.75 3.24 -17.21
N THR A 144 23.08 3.69 -16.14
CA THR A 144 22.68 5.09 -15.95
C THR A 144 23.90 5.99 -15.88
N TYR A 145 24.87 5.65 -15.03
CA TYR A 145 26.12 6.43 -14.92
C TYR A 145 26.88 6.39 -16.25
N MET A 146 27.07 5.20 -16.82
CA MET A 146 27.79 5.06 -18.08
C MET A 146 27.15 5.90 -19.20
N ALA A 147 25.81 5.90 -19.31
CA ALA A 147 25.09 6.63 -20.36
C ALA A 147 25.26 8.16 -20.23
N ASN A 148 25.40 8.66 -19.01
CA ASN A 148 25.51 10.10 -18.76
C ASN A 148 26.96 10.62 -18.70
N PHE A 149 27.96 9.77 -18.45
CA PHE A 149 29.38 10.17 -18.41
C PHE A 149 30.15 9.88 -19.69
N ASN A 150 29.93 8.71 -20.31
CA ASN A 150 30.66 8.29 -21.51
C ASN A 150 29.88 8.56 -22.80
N THR A 151 28.57 8.82 -22.69
CA THR A 151 27.64 9.25 -23.76
C THR A 151 27.77 8.48 -25.08
N SER A 152 28.22 7.22 -25.04
CA SER A 152 28.37 6.42 -26.25
C SER A 152 27.01 5.89 -26.72
N PRO A 153 26.74 5.83 -28.03
CA PRO A 153 25.46 5.29 -28.55
C PRO A 153 25.17 3.87 -28.06
N THR A 154 26.21 3.05 -27.87
CA THR A 154 26.10 1.69 -27.33
C THR A 154 25.60 1.69 -25.88
N THR A 155 26.07 2.62 -25.07
CA THR A 155 25.69 2.72 -23.66
C THR A 155 24.28 3.27 -23.48
N VAL A 156 23.89 4.26 -24.28
CA VAL A 156 22.52 4.80 -24.28
C VAL A 156 21.52 3.72 -24.70
N ARG A 157 21.84 2.95 -25.74
CA ARG A 157 21.02 1.81 -26.17
C ARG A 157 20.97 0.71 -25.11
N GLY A 158 22.09 0.45 -24.42
CA GLY A 158 22.14 -0.48 -23.30
C GLY A 158 21.20 -0.06 -22.16
N TYR A 159 21.20 1.22 -21.80
CA TYR A 159 20.29 1.76 -20.80
C TYR A 159 18.82 1.65 -21.23
N ASP A 160 18.47 2.00 -22.47
CA ASP A 160 17.09 1.91 -22.98
C ASP A 160 16.53 0.47 -22.93
N ILE A 161 17.34 -0.54 -23.26
CA ILE A 161 16.95 -1.95 -23.14
C ILE A 161 16.81 -2.34 -21.68
N MET A 162 17.80 -1.98 -20.85
CA MET A 162 17.78 -2.31 -19.42
C MET A 162 16.60 -1.65 -18.71
N GLU A 163 16.22 -0.43 -19.08
CA GLU A 163 15.08 0.29 -18.51
C GLU A 163 13.77 -0.47 -18.74
N LYS A 164 13.55 -0.98 -19.95
CA LYS A 164 12.39 -1.84 -20.28
C LYS A 164 12.42 -3.15 -19.51
N VAL A 165 13.59 -3.78 -19.38
CA VAL A 165 13.77 -5.03 -18.63
C VAL A 165 13.46 -4.83 -17.15
N GLN A 166 14.01 -3.79 -16.51
CA GLN A 166 13.76 -3.53 -15.08
C GLN A 166 12.29 -3.21 -14.81
N LEU A 167 11.63 -2.43 -15.67
CA LEU A 167 10.23 -2.06 -15.46
C LEU A 167 9.33 -3.29 -15.57
N THR A 168 9.62 -4.15 -16.55
CA THR A 168 8.95 -5.46 -16.68
C THR A 168 9.21 -6.33 -15.45
N GLY A 169 10.47 -6.42 -14.98
CA GLY A 169 10.84 -7.23 -13.82
C GLY A 169 10.15 -6.78 -12.53
N PHE A 170 10.13 -5.48 -12.25
CA PHE A 170 9.42 -4.94 -11.08
C PHE A 170 7.91 -5.10 -11.21
N CYS A 171 7.33 -4.88 -12.40
CA CYS A 171 5.91 -5.12 -12.66
C CYS A 171 5.52 -6.57 -12.40
N VAL A 172 6.32 -7.53 -12.88
CA VAL A 172 6.09 -8.97 -12.63
C VAL A 172 6.16 -9.27 -11.14
N GLN A 173 7.15 -8.71 -10.43
CA GLN A 173 7.24 -8.85 -8.97
C GLN A 173 6.00 -8.31 -8.26
N GLU A 174 5.51 -7.12 -8.63
CA GLU A 174 4.33 -6.51 -8.02
C GLU A 174 3.07 -7.36 -8.29
N VAL A 175 2.91 -7.86 -9.52
CA VAL A 175 1.82 -8.78 -9.88
C VAL A 175 1.87 -10.07 -9.06
N ILE A 176 3.05 -10.65 -8.84
CA ILE A 176 3.22 -11.85 -8.00
C ILE A 176 2.83 -11.55 -6.55
N LEU A 177 3.32 -10.44 -5.98
CA LEU A 177 3.01 -10.01 -4.61
C LEU A 177 1.51 -9.78 -4.41
N SER A 178 0.89 -9.01 -5.31
CA SER A 178 -0.55 -8.73 -5.28
C SER A 178 -1.39 -9.98 -5.54
N GLY A 179 -0.96 -10.86 -6.44
CA GLY A 179 -1.62 -12.12 -6.75
C GLY A 179 -1.64 -13.09 -5.56
N LEU A 180 -0.49 -13.27 -4.89
CA LEU A 180 -0.40 -14.10 -3.67
C LEU A 180 -1.26 -13.54 -2.53
N TYR A 181 -1.25 -12.21 -2.35
CA TYR A 181 -2.10 -11.55 -1.38
C TYR A 181 -3.59 -11.80 -1.65
N MET A 182 -3.99 -11.69 -2.91
CA MET A 182 -5.36 -11.87 -3.36
C MET A 182 -5.84 -13.31 -3.21
N TRP A 183 -4.97 -14.28 -3.53
CA TRP A 183 -5.25 -15.70 -3.36
C TRP A 183 -5.52 -16.06 -1.90
N GLU A 184 -4.67 -15.61 -0.97
CA GLU A 184 -4.87 -15.89 0.46
C GLU A 184 -6.09 -15.15 1.02
N THR A 185 -6.31 -13.90 0.60
CA THR A 185 -7.49 -13.13 1.00
C THR A 185 -8.80 -13.79 0.54
N ASN A 186 -8.84 -14.32 -0.70
CA ASN A 186 -10.01 -15.06 -1.20
C ASN A 186 -10.24 -16.37 -0.44
N ARG A 187 -9.16 -17.07 -0.07
CA ARG A 187 -9.23 -18.27 0.77
C ARG A 187 -9.81 -17.96 2.16
N MET A 188 -9.38 -16.85 2.78
CA MET A 188 -9.95 -16.39 4.05
C MET A 188 -11.44 -16.04 3.93
N LEU A 189 -11.86 -15.49 2.78
CA LEU A 189 -13.25 -15.12 2.52
C LEU A 189 -14.16 -16.34 2.37
N GLN A 190 -13.70 -17.39 1.69
CA GLN A 190 -14.45 -18.64 1.55
C GLN A 190 -14.71 -19.31 2.91
N LEU A 191 -13.81 -19.11 3.88
CA LEU A 191 -13.93 -19.66 5.22
C LEU A 191 -14.85 -18.82 6.15
N ASN A 192 -15.15 -17.56 5.81
CA ASN A 192 -16.01 -16.67 6.62
C ASN A 192 -17.00 -15.88 5.74
N PRO A 193 -18.22 -16.40 5.49
CA PRO A 193 -19.20 -15.84 4.56
C PRO A 193 -19.99 -14.63 5.08
N ASP A 194 -19.42 -13.82 5.97
CA ASP A 194 -20.09 -12.61 6.45
C ASP A 194 -20.16 -11.53 5.35
N ARG A 195 -21.36 -11.05 5.02
CA ARG A 195 -21.61 -10.07 3.94
C ARG A 195 -20.90 -8.74 4.16
N ALA A 196 -20.71 -8.31 5.41
CA ALA A 196 -19.95 -7.09 5.71
C ALA A 196 -18.46 -7.28 5.41
N THR A 197 -17.92 -8.45 5.76
CA THR A 197 -16.54 -8.84 5.48
C THR A 197 -16.27 -8.98 3.97
N GLN A 198 -17.25 -9.48 3.21
CA GLN A 198 -17.19 -9.57 1.74
C GLN A 198 -17.05 -8.20 1.05
N LYS A 199 -17.86 -7.21 1.43
CA LYS A 199 -17.80 -5.87 0.83
C LYS A 199 -16.43 -5.23 1.05
N THR A 200 -15.86 -5.37 2.23
CA THR A 200 -14.56 -4.78 2.53
C THR A 200 -13.44 -5.52 1.82
N ILE A 201 -13.46 -6.86 1.79
CA ILE A 201 -12.49 -7.65 1.02
C ILE A 201 -12.54 -7.30 -0.48
N LEU A 202 -13.72 -7.07 -1.04
CA LEU A 202 -13.86 -6.62 -2.43
C LEU A 202 -13.27 -5.21 -2.65
N GLN A 203 -13.39 -4.31 -1.67
CA GLN A 203 -12.73 -3.00 -1.73
C GLN A 203 -11.20 -3.13 -1.66
N LEU A 204 -10.67 -4.02 -0.82
CA LEU A 204 -9.24 -4.34 -0.75
C LEU A 204 -8.73 -4.94 -2.08
N PHE A 205 -9.55 -5.77 -2.72
CA PHE A 205 -9.30 -6.30 -4.06
C PHE A 205 -9.23 -5.18 -5.10
N ALA A 206 -10.21 -4.27 -5.10
CA ALA A 206 -10.26 -3.17 -6.06
C ALA A 206 -9.02 -2.26 -5.98
N VAL A 207 -8.55 -1.94 -4.77
CA VAL A 207 -7.35 -1.10 -4.59
C VAL A 207 -6.09 -1.79 -5.13
N ASN A 208 -5.88 -3.08 -4.83
CA ASN A 208 -4.74 -3.81 -5.36
C ASN A 208 -4.79 -3.94 -6.89
N LEU A 209 -5.98 -4.14 -7.46
CA LEU A 209 -6.16 -4.18 -8.91
C LEU A 209 -5.77 -2.84 -9.56
N VAL A 210 -6.17 -1.72 -8.95
CA VAL A 210 -5.78 -0.38 -9.41
C VAL A 210 -4.26 -0.20 -9.39
N CYS A 211 -3.56 -0.69 -8.35
CA CYS A 211 -2.09 -0.65 -8.32
C CYS A 211 -1.45 -1.40 -9.50
N ILE A 212 -1.95 -2.61 -9.82
CA ILE A 212 -1.48 -3.40 -10.98
C ILE A 212 -1.72 -2.65 -12.29
N LEU A 213 -2.91 -2.04 -12.45
CA LEU A 213 -3.22 -1.27 -13.65
C LEU A 213 -2.30 -0.05 -13.80
N MET A 214 -1.91 0.60 -12.71
CA MET A 214 -0.94 1.70 -12.73
C MET A 214 0.45 1.24 -13.20
N ASP A 215 0.89 0.04 -12.84
CA ASP A 215 2.16 -0.52 -13.35
C ASP A 215 2.12 -0.82 -14.83
N ILE A 216 1.02 -1.42 -15.28
CA ILE A 216 0.81 -1.70 -16.71
C ILE A 216 0.80 -0.38 -17.48
N ALA A 217 0.18 0.67 -16.95
CA ALA A 217 0.18 2.00 -17.57
C ALA A 217 1.60 2.57 -17.70
N LEU A 218 2.42 2.50 -16.64
CA LEU A 218 3.83 2.91 -16.69
C LEU A 218 4.62 2.11 -17.72
N MET A 219 4.39 0.79 -17.78
CA MET A 219 5.02 -0.09 -18.75
C MET A 219 4.62 0.30 -20.19
N ILE A 220 3.34 0.53 -20.47
CA ILE A 220 2.89 0.95 -21.81
C ILE A 220 3.57 2.25 -22.24
N ILE A 221 3.64 3.26 -21.36
CA ILE A 221 4.27 4.55 -21.67
C ILE A 221 5.76 4.36 -22.00
N GLU A 222 6.45 3.51 -21.25
CA GLU A 222 7.85 3.19 -21.50
C GLU A 222 8.05 2.49 -22.85
N PHE A 223 7.25 1.48 -23.16
CA PHE A 223 7.37 0.75 -24.43
C PHE A 223 7.01 1.62 -25.65
N ARG A 224 6.33 2.75 -25.43
CA ARG A 224 6.09 3.79 -26.43
C ARG A 224 7.25 4.81 -26.53
N ASN A 225 8.33 4.61 -25.78
CA ASN A 225 9.53 5.45 -25.69
C ASN A 225 9.25 6.89 -25.21
N PHE A 226 8.20 7.08 -24.40
CA PHE A 226 7.85 8.37 -23.83
C PHE A 226 8.56 8.62 -22.48
N TYR A 227 9.89 8.66 -22.51
CA TYR A 227 10.76 8.72 -21.32
C TYR A 227 10.44 9.90 -20.37
N ILE A 228 10.23 11.11 -20.90
CA ILE A 228 9.90 12.30 -20.07
C ILE A 228 8.60 12.08 -19.30
N TYR A 229 7.57 11.57 -19.96
CA TYR A 229 6.27 11.35 -19.34
C TYR A 229 6.33 10.17 -18.37
N GLN A 230 7.07 9.12 -18.70
CA GLN A 230 7.28 7.99 -17.81
C GLN A 230 7.90 8.43 -16.49
N THR A 231 8.98 9.20 -16.54
CA THR A 231 9.76 9.57 -15.34
C THR A 231 8.99 10.49 -14.40
N THR A 232 8.25 11.46 -14.94
CA THR A 232 7.39 12.35 -14.12
C THR A 232 6.17 11.62 -13.56
N LEU A 233 5.51 10.76 -14.36
CA LEU A 233 4.37 9.97 -13.90
C LEU A 233 4.78 8.93 -12.85
N LYS A 234 5.98 8.37 -12.96
CA LYS A 234 6.52 7.38 -12.01
C LYS A 234 6.46 7.90 -10.58
N ALA A 235 7.00 9.09 -10.30
CA ALA A 235 6.99 9.69 -8.96
C ALA A 235 5.56 9.86 -8.40
N THR A 236 4.62 10.27 -9.26
CA THR A 236 3.23 10.53 -8.87
C THR A 236 2.49 9.22 -8.62
N ILE A 237 2.64 8.23 -9.51
CA ILE A 237 2.04 6.90 -9.37
C ILE A 237 2.53 6.21 -8.10
N TYR A 238 3.84 6.25 -7.82
CA TYR A 238 4.37 5.68 -6.58
C TYR A 238 3.81 6.38 -5.32
N SER A 239 3.60 7.70 -5.36
CA SER A 239 2.95 8.43 -4.26
C SER A 239 1.49 7.99 -4.07
N ILE A 240 0.74 7.81 -5.16
CA ILE A 240 -0.64 7.33 -5.14
C ILE A 240 -0.72 5.90 -4.60
N LYS A 241 0.19 5.01 -5.01
CA LYS A 241 0.28 3.64 -4.49
C LYS A 241 0.40 3.61 -2.96
N LEU A 242 1.24 4.47 -2.37
CA LEU A 242 1.36 4.55 -0.91
C LEU A 242 0.11 5.10 -0.23
N LYS A 243 -0.58 6.09 -0.83
CA LYS A 243 -1.86 6.58 -0.30
C LYS A 243 -2.94 5.48 -0.33
N LEU A 244 -3.02 4.74 -1.43
CA LEU A 244 -3.89 3.58 -1.56
C LEU A 244 -3.60 2.51 -0.51
N GLU A 245 -2.32 2.30 -0.22
CA GLU A 245 -1.89 1.37 0.81
C GLU A 245 -2.36 1.76 2.21
N ILE A 246 -2.20 3.04 2.57
CA ILE A 246 -2.69 3.59 3.84
C ILE A 246 -4.21 3.44 3.94
N ALA A 247 -4.93 3.72 2.84
CA ALA A 247 -6.38 3.56 2.79
C ALA A 247 -6.80 2.09 3.01
N VAL A 248 -6.04 1.13 2.48
CA VAL A 248 -6.27 -0.30 2.71
C VAL A 248 -6.00 -0.67 4.16
N LEU A 249 -4.89 -0.20 4.75
CA LEU A 249 -4.57 -0.45 6.16
C LEU A 249 -5.67 0.07 7.10
N GLY A 250 -6.16 1.29 6.88
CA GLY A 250 -7.21 1.89 7.70
C GLY A 250 -8.48 1.02 7.74
N LYS A 251 -8.83 0.39 6.61
CA LYS A 251 -9.97 -0.53 6.51
C LYS A 251 -9.70 -1.87 7.20
N LEU A 252 -8.49 -2.41 7.08
CA LEU A 252 -8.08 -3.66 7.76
C LEU A 252 -8.16 -3.53 9.28
N VAL A 253 -7.66 -2.43 9.84
CA VAL A 253 -7.70 -2.18 11.30
C VAL A 253 -9.14 -2.03 11.79
N PHE A 254 -9.98 -1.32 11.04
CA PHE A 254 -11.39 -1.19 11.36
C PHE A 254 -12.11 -2.54 11.39
N MET A 255 -11.82 -3.43 10.42
CA MET A 255 -12.37 -4.78 10.39
C MET A 255 -11.89 -5.64 11.56
N ALA A 256 -10.59 -5.59 11.90
CA ALA A 256 -10.05 -6.36 13.02
C ALA A 256 -10.74 -5.98 14.33
N HIS A 257 -10.97 -4.68 14.57
CA HIS A 257 -11.72 -4.22 15.73
C HIS A 257 -13.19 -4.63 15.72
N GLN A 258 -13.86 -4.65 14.55
CA GLN A 258 -15.24 -5.13 14.44
C GLN A 258 -15.38 -6.64 14.67
N HIS A 259 -14.43 -7.45 14.20
CA HIS A 259 -14.41 -8.91 14.47
C HIS A 259 -14.09 -9.23 15.93
N VAL A 260 -13.19 -8.47 16.58
CA VAL A 260 -12.94 -8.61 18.03
C VAL A 260 -14.17 -8.21 18.86
N TRP A 261 -14.95 -7.22 18.41
CA TRP A 261 -16.24 -6.87 19.03
C TRP A 261 -17.36 -7.89 18.75
N ARG A 262 -17.25 -8.66 17.67
CA ARG A 262 -18.10 -9.84 17.40
C ARG A 262 -17.47 -11.12 17.97
N SER A 263 -17.05 -11.10 19.23
CA SER A 263 -16.83 -12.36 19.95
C SER A 263 -18.20 -13.02 20.26
N PRO A 264 -18.28 -14.33 20.55
CA PRO A 264 -19.53 -15.11 20.58
C PRO A 264 -20.59 -14.69 21.61
N PHE A 265 -20.38 -13.61 22.36
CA PHE A 265 -21.38 -13.09 23.31
C PHE A 265 -22.59 -12.43 22.63
N ALA A 266 -22.55 -12.19 21.32
CA ALA A 266 -23.67 -11.55 20.60
C ALA A 266 -24.41 -12.45 19.60
N ALA A 267 -24.04 -13.74 19.49
CA ALA A 267 -24.68 -14.70 18.58
C ALA A 267 -25.48 -15.79 19.33
N GLY A 268 -26.02 -15.44 20.49
CA GLY A 268 -27.03 -16.21 21.20
C GLY A 268 -28.33 -15.41 21.24
N THR A 269 -29.34 -15.90 20.54
CA THR A 269 -30.74 -15.48 20.63
C THR A 269 -31.18 -15.17 22.07
N GLY A 270 -31.63 -13.92 22.31
CA GLY A 270 -32.73 -13.62 23.23
C GLY A 270 -32.63 -14.04 24.69
N ARG A 271 -31.52 -13.80 25.39
CA ARG A 271 -31.53 -13.78 26.86
C ARG A 271 -30.56 -12.73 27.38
N THR A 272 -31.08 -11.55 27.71
CA THR A 272 -30.38 -10.59 28.56
C THR A 272 -30.04 -11.27 29.88
N PRO A 273 -28.85 -11.06 30.45
CA PRO A 273 -28.55 -11.62 31.74
C PRO A 273 -29.47 -10.98 32.79
N SER A 274 -30.06 -11.82 33.63
CA SER A 274 -31.13 -11.52 34.60
C SER A 274 -30.80 -10.43 35.63
N PHE A 275 -29.61 -9.85 35.62
CA PHE A 275 -29.20 -8.82 36.58
C PHE A 275 -29.37 -7.37 36.06
N VAL A 276 -29.81 -7.17 34.80
CA VAL A 276 -30.06 -5.82 34.23
C VAL A 276 -31.45 -5.73 33.59
N ASP A 277 -32.44 -6.42 34.14
CA ASP A 277 -33.82 -6.31 33.65
C ASP A 277 -34.51 -5.09 34.29
N ALA A 278 -34.22 -3.90 33.77
CA ALA A 278 -34.80 -2.63 34.23
C ALA A 278 -36.33 -2.59 34.11
N ALA A 279 -36.91 -3.48 33.30
CA ALA A 279 -38.36 -3.64 33.16
C ALA A 279 -39.04 -4.23 34.40
N ARG A 280 -38.35 -5.07 35.19
CA ARG A 280 -38.89 -5.59 36.47
C ARG A 280 -38.87 -4.57 37.60
N VAL A 281 -37.89 -3.67 37.61
CA VAL A 281 -37.80 -2.59 38.62
C VAL A 281 -38.90 -1.54 38.41
N ALA A 282 -39.36 -1.34 37.17
CA ALA A 282 -40.42 -0.39 36.86
C ALA A 282 -41.84 -0.96 37.09
N SER A 283 -42.04 -2.29 37.03
CA SER A 283 -43.36 -2.90 37.18
C SER A 283 -43.82 -3.08 38.63
N ASP A 284 -42.90 -3.09 39.60
CA ASP A 284 -43.20 -3.34 41.03
C ASP A 284 -43.62 -2.09 41.82
N LEU A 285 -43.72 -0.92 41.19
CA LEU A 285 -44.08 0.34 41.87
C LEU A 285 -45.59 0.62 41.94
N HIS A 286 -46.45 -0.20 41.32
CA HIS A 286 -47.89 0.09 41.19
C HIS A 286 -48.86 -0.94 41.79
N HIS A 287 -48.39 -1.97 42.50
CA HIS A 287 -49.28 -2.91 43.19
C HIS A 287 -48.96 -3.01 44.69
N PRO A 288 -49.83 -2.51 45.59
CA PRO A 288 -49.73 -2.84 47.00
C PRO A 288 -50.14 -4.31 47.21
N THR A 289 -49.30 -5.04 47.94
CA THR A 289 -49.54 -6.43 48.36
C THR A 289 -50.75 -6.52 49.31
N PRO A 290 -51.68 -7.47 49.11
CA PRO A 290 -52.74 -7.69 50.09
C PRO A 290 -52.17 -8.40 51.32
N SER A 291 -52.59 -7.96 52.51
CA SER A 291 -52.19 -8.49 53.80
C SER A 291 -52.66 -9.95 54.00
N PRO A 292 -51.89 -10.80 54.70
CA PRO A 292 -52.32 -12.16 55.01
C PRO A 292 -53.36 -12.13 56.14
N LYS A 293 -54.56 -12.64 55.85
CA LYS A 293 -55.59 -12.90 56.87
C LYS A 293 -55.19 -14.10 57.74
N SER A 294 -55.36 -13.94 59.03
CA SER A 294 -55.08 -14.89 60.10
C SER A 294 -56.26 -15.85 60.36
N GLY A 295 -55.94 -17.13 60.60
CA GLY A 295 -56.70 -18.07 61.45
C GLY A 295 -57.38 -19.27 60.75
N PRO A 296 -57.69 -20.37 61.47
CA PRO A 296 -56.97 -20.98 62.60
C PRO A 296 -56.64 -22.48 62.36
N ALA A 297 -55.88 -23.05 63.31
CA ALA A 297 -55.37 -24.41 63.36
C ALA A 297 -56.45 -25.51 63.34
N GLN A 298 -56.09 -26.67 62.76
CA GLN A 298 -56.71 -27.95 63.10
C GLN A 298 -55.65 -29.06 63.06
N LEU A 299 -55.64 -29.83 64.15
CA LEU A 299 -54.76 -30.93 64.54
C LEU A 299 -55.21 -32.28 63.92
N ASP A 300 -54.32 -33.26 64.05
CA ASP A 300 -54.45 -34.72 63.88
C ASP A 300 -54.40 -35.21 62.41
N ASP A 301 -53.70 -36.30 62.04
CA ASP A 301 -53.32 -37.49 62.82
C ASP A 301 -52.17 -38.29 62.19
N LEU A 302 -51.63 -39.20 63.01
CA LEU A 302 -50.56 -40.21 62.85
C LEU A 302 -50.56 -41.11 61.58
N HIS A 303 -49.35 -41.45 61.09
CA HIS A 303 -48.80 -42.82 60.93
C HIS A 303 -47.41 -42.74 60.24
N VAL A 304 -46.28 -42.92 60.93
CA VAL A 304 -45.54 -44.18 61.21
C VAL A 304 -45.60 -45.20 60.07
N ASP A 305 -44.47 -45.41 59.37
CA ASP A 305 -43.93 -46.76 59.23
C ASP A 305 -42.42 -46.82 58.94
N VAL A 306 -41.83 -47.92 59.40
CA VAL A 306 -40.41 -48.20 59.59
C VAL A 306 -39.90 -49.16 58.52
N ARG A 307 -38.80 -48.83 57.82
CA ARG A 307 -37.56 -49.63 57.71
C ARG A 307 -36.52 -48.94 56.83
#